data_AF-A0A086LYD2-F1
#
_entry.id   AF-A0A086LYD2-F1
#
_cell.length_a   1.000
_cell.length_b   1.000
_cell.length_c   1.000
_cell.angle_alpha   90.00
_cell.angle_beta   90.00
_cell.angle_gamma   90.00
#
_symmetry.space_group_name_H-M   'P 1'
#
loop_
_entity.id
_entity.type
_entity.pdbx_description
1 polymer ?
#
loop_
_entity_poly.entity_id
_entity_poly.type
_entity_poly.pdbx_seq_one_letter_code
_entity_poly.pdbx_strand_id
1 'polypeptide(L)'
;EGPLSVLAASVKDNSQVLINCRNNRKVLGRVKAFDRHCNLVLTDVREMWTETSKGGGKKKVRTVNKDRFISKLFLRGDAVILILRNPK
;
A
#
# COMPACT_ATOMS: atom_id res chain seq x y z
N GLU A 1 19.65 12.70 -9.32
CA GLU A 1 18.47 12.34 -8.49
C GLU A 1 17.28 12.12 -9.42
N GLY A 2 16.74 10.90 -9.47
CA GLY A 2 15.58 10.56 -10.31
C GLY A 2 14.38 10.20 -9.43
N PRO A 3 13.17 10.09 -10.00
CA PRO A 3 11.94 9.85 -9.22
C PRO A 3 11.98 8.57 -8.36
N LEU A 4 12.75 7.55 -8.77
CA LEU A 4 12.93 6.31 -8.02
C LEU A 4 13.93 6.42 -6.84
N SER A 5 14.68 7.53 -6.71
CA SER A 5 15.61 7.71 -5.59
C SER A 5 14.90 7.75 -4.24
N VAL A 6 13.62 8.15 -4.22
CA VAL A 6 12.76 8.09 -3.03
C VAL A 6 12.60 6.65 -2.53
N LEU A 7 12.46 5.67 -3.44
CA LEU A 7 12.38 4.26 -3.07
C LEU A 7 13.74 3.72 -2.62
N ALA A 8 14.82 4.11 -3.29
CA ALA A 8 16.18 3.74 -2.89
C ALA A 8 16.49 4.23 -1.47
N ALA A 9 16.18 5.49 -1.15
CA ALA A 9 16.31 6.04 0.18
C ALA A 9 15.39 5.33 1.19
N SER A 10 14.18 4.95 0.77
CA SER A 10 13.25 4.22 1.64
C SER A 10 13.77 2.83 2.03
N VAL A 11 14.43 2.12 1.11
CA VAL A 11 15.08 0.83 1.38
C VAL A 11 16.27 1.00 2.31
N LYS A 12 17.13 1.99 2.03
CA LYS A 12 18.34 2.27 2.82
C LYS A 12 18.01 2.63 4.26
N ASP A 13 17.04 3.52 4.46
CA ASP A 13 16.65 4.02 5.77
C ASP A 13 15.62 3.11 6.46
N ASN A 14 15.24 2.00 5.80
CA ASN A 14 14.21 1.07 6.24
C ASN A 14 12.89 1.80 6.64
N SER A 15 12.61 2.93 5.97
CA SER A 15 11.49 3.81 6.30
C SER A 15 10.17 3.21 5.83
N GLN A 16 9.08 3.57 6.52
CA GLN A 16 7.75 3.13 6.12
C GLN A 16 7.29 3.91 4.89
N VAL A 17 6.58 3.23 4.00
CA VAL A 17 5.96 3.82 2.82
C VAL A 17 4.46 3.55 2.84
N LEU A 18 3.69 4.53 2.41
CA LEU A 18 2.27 4.40 2.10
C LEU A 18 2.12 4.30 0.59
N ILE A 19 1.54 3.20 0.13
CA ILE A 19 1.30 2.93 -1.29
C ILE A 19 -0.20 2.95 -1.52
N ASN A 20 -0.64 3.79 -2.46
CA ASN A 20 -2.01 3.78 -2.94
C ASN A 20 -2.10 2.85 -4.15
N CYS A 21 -2.91 1.81 -4.02
CA CYS A 21 -3.11 0.81 -5.06
C CYS A 21 -4.43 1.06 -5.82
N ARG A 22 -4.52 0.47 -7.01
CA ARG A 22 -5.79 0.33 -7.74
C ARG A 22 -6.83 -0.40 -6.88
N ASN A 23 -8.11 -0.17 -7.18
CA ASN A 23 -9.26 -0.74 -6.45
C ASN A 23 -9.41 -0.24 -5.01
N ASN A 24 -8.99 1.00 -4.74
CA ASN A 24 -9.16 1.68 -3.45
C ASN A 24 -8.56 0.90 -2.25
N ARG A 25 -7.44 0.22 -2.51
CA ARG A 25 -6.64 -0.47 -1.49
C ARG A 25 -5.44 0.40 -1.15
N LYS A 26 -5.15 0.55 0.14
CA LYS A 26 -3.96 1.26 0.63
C LYS A 26 -3.06 0.26 1.35
N VAL A 27 -1.77 0.32 1.06
CA VAL A 27 -0.77 -0.58 1.62
C VAL A 27 0.25 0.24 2.37
N LEU A 28 0.36 0.03 3.68
CA LEU A 28 1.42 0.61 4.51
C LEU A 28 2.43 -0.49 4.80
N GLY A 29 3.71 -0.28 4.50
CA GLY A 29 4.74 -1.30 4.72
C GLY A 29 6.15 -0.76 4.61
N ARG A 30 7.14 -1.65 4.68
CA ARG A 30 8.56 -1.31 4.45
C ARG A 30 9.04 -1.96 3.17
N VAL A 31 9.64 -1.19 2.27
CA VAL A 31 10.20 -1.71 1.02
C VAL A 31 11.54 -2.39 1.32
N LYS A 32 11.72 -3.61 0.81
CA LYS A 32 12.99 -4.34 0.84
C LYS A 32 13.68 -4.37 -0.51
N ALA A 33 12.91 -4.42 -1.59
CA ALA A 33 13.43 -4.35 -2.96
C ALA A 33 12.40 -3.71 -3.88
N PHE A 34 12.87 -3.09 -4.95
CA PHE A 34 12.05 -2.54 -6.02
C PHE A 34 12.75 -2.69 -7.38
N ASP A 35 11.98 -2.54 -8.47
CA ASP A 35 12.52 -2.51 -9.82
C ASP A 35 12.03 -1.30 -10.64
N ARG A 36 12.41 -1.25 -11.93
CA ARG A 36 12.03 -0.17 -12.86
C ARG A 36 10.54 -0.08 -13.16
N HIS A 37 9.80 -1.16 -12.96
CA HIS A 37 8.36 -1.25 -13.22
C HIS A 37 7.55 -0.89 -11.97
N CYS A 38 8.22 -0.49 -10.87
CA CYS A 38 7.62 -0.32 -9.56
C CYS A 38 7.03 -1.61 -8.99
N ASN A 39 7.56 -2.78 -9.35
CA ASN A 39 7.32 -3.99 -8.55
C ASN A 39 8.02 -3.83 -7.21
N LEU A 40 7.35 -4.19 -6.11
CA LEU A 40 7.83 -3.96 -4.75
C LEU A 40 7.80 -5.26 -3.95
N VAL A 41 8.88 -5.52 -3.24
CA VAL A 41 8.93 -6.52 -2.17
C VAL A 41 8.78 -5.78 -0.85
N LEU A 42 7.72 -6.08 -0.11
CA LEU A 42 7.34 -5.40 1.12
C LEU A 42 7.37 -6.35 2.32
N THR A 43 7.75 -5.83 3.49
CA THR A 43 7.62 -6.51 4.78
C THR A 43 6.81 -5.67 5.76
N ASP A 44 6.28 -6.33 6.79
CA ASP A 44 5.47 -5.72 7.86
C ASP A 44 4.31 -4.91 7.31
N VAL A 45 3.54 -5.55 6.43
CA VAL A 45 2.54 -4.88 5.61
C VAL A 45 1.19 -4.85 6.32
N ARG A 46 0.59 -3.66 6.37
CA ARG A 46 -0.80 -3.45 6.72
C ARG A 46 -1.56 -2.99 5.48
N GLU A 47 -2.40 -3.87 4.96
CA GLU A 47 -3.34 -3.52 3.90
C GLU A 47 -4.64 -2.99 4.51
N MET A 48 -5.15 -1.90 3.97
CA MET A 48 -6.36 -1.20 4.42
C MET A 48 -7.30 -1.00 3.23
N TRP A 49 -8.57 -1.36 3.39
CA TRP A 49 -9.61 -1.13 2.38
C TRP A 49 -10.94 -0.81 3.03
N THR A 50 -11.83 -0.21 2.24
CA THR A 50 -13.21 0.07 2.65
C THR A 50 -14.14 -0.97 2.06
N GLU A 51 -14.96 -1.60 2.90
CA GLU A 51 -16.02 -2.49 2.46
C GLU A 51 -17.37 -1.82 2.61
N THR A 52 -18.12 -1.82 1.51
CA THR A 52 -19.46 -1.25 1.45
C THR A 52 -20.47 -2.36 1.70
N SER A 53 -20.99 -2.46 2.93
CA SER A 53 -22.05 -3.41 3.23
C SER A 53 -23.38 -2.84 2.73
N LYS A 54 -23.95 -3.46 1.68
CA LYS A 54 -25.35 -3.26 1.30
C LYS A 54 -26.20 -4.13 2.23
N GLY A 55 -26.65 -3.56 3.35
CA GLY A 55 -27.62 -4.24 4.20
C GLY A 55 -28.89 -4.54 3.41
N GLY A 56 -29.43 -5.75 3.52
CA GLY A 56 -30.73 -6.07 2.93
C GLY A 56 -31.84 -5.15 3.46
N GLY A 57 -32.66 -4.61 2.56
CA GLY A 57 -33.73 -3.66 2.88
C GLY A 57 -33.25 -2.21 3.07
N LYS A 58 -34.18 -1.28 3.34
CA LYS A 58 -34.04 0.20 3.43
C LYS A 58 -32.98 0.76 4.42
N LYS A 59 -31.96 0.01 4.83
CA LYS A 59 -30.87 0.48 5.70
C LYS A 59 -29.80 1.24 4.92
N LYS A 60 -29.34 2.35 5.47
CA LYS A 60 -28.25 3.18 4.93
C LYS A 60 -26.99 2.34 4.69
N VAL A 61 -26.36 2.54 3.53
CA VAL A 61 -25.07 1.95 3.18
C VAL A 61 -24.04 2.31 4.25
N ARG A 62 -23.44 1.30 4.88
CA ARG A 62 -22.38 1.49 5.88
C ARG A 62 -21.04 1.13 5.27
N THR A 63 -20.15 2.11 5.20
CA THR A 63 -18.75 1.91 4.84
C THR A 63 -17.98 1.51 6.07
N VAL A 64 -17.38 0.32 6.06
CA VAL A 64 -16.56 -0.19 7.17
C VAL A 64 -15.11 -0.28 6.71
N ASN A 65 -14.20 0.32 7.47
CA ASN A 65 -12.77 0.17 7.22
C ASN A 65 -12.32 -1.19 7.75
N LYS A 66 -11.66 -1.96 6.89
CA LYS A 66 -11.01 -3.22 7.25
C LYS A 66 -9.52 -3.10 7.03
N ASP A 67 -8.77 -3.83 7.83
CA ASP A 67 -7.35 -3.99 7.67
C ASP A 67 -6.91 -5.43 7.92
N ARG A 68 -5.78 -5.79 7.31
CA ARG A 68 -5.12 -7.08 7.55
C ARG A 68 -3.61 -6.92 7.57
N PHE A 69 -2.96 -7.77 8.35
CA PHE A 69 -1.51 -7.82 8.42
C PHE A 69 -0.95 -8.93 7.53
N ILE A 70 0.12 -8.64 6.81
CA ILE A 70 0.82 -9.55 5.91
C ILE A 70 2.32 -9.42 6.19
N SER A 71 2.96 -10.52 6.59
CA SER A 71 4.39 -10.48 6.97
C SER A 71 5.31 -10.17 5.80
N LYS A 72 5.02 -10.72 4.62
CA LYS A 72 5.78 -10.55 3.37
C LYS A 72 4.82 -10.46 2.20
N LEU A 73 4.98 -9.46 1.34
CA LEU A 73 4.11 -9.21 0.19
C LEU A 73 4.95 -8.85 -1.03
N PHE A 74 4.69 -9.51 -2.15
CA PHE A 74 5.11 -9.04 -3.47
C PHE A 74 3.96 -8.25 -4.09
N LEU A 75 4.19 -6.98 -4.40
CA LEU A 75 3.23 -6.10 -5.06
C LEU A 75 3.71 -5.80 -6.48
N ARG A 76 2.86 -6.12 -7.45
CA ARG A 76 3.13 -5.83 -8.85
C ARG A 76 2.92 -4.34 -9.16
N GLY A 77 3.81 -3.76 -9.96
CA GLY A 77 3.85 -2.33 -10.25
C GLY A 77 2.64 -1.79 -11.01
N ASP A 78 1.98 -2.63 -11.82
CA ASP A 78 0.73 -2.26 -12.49
C ASP A 78 -0.37 -1.85 -11.52
N ALA A 79 -0.34 -2.36 -10.28
CA ALA A 79 -1.34 -2.02 -9.26
C ALA A 79 -1.03 -0.71 -8.53
N VAL A 80 0.17 -0.15 -8.67
CA VAL A 80 0.62 1.03 -7.93
C VAL A 80 0.17 2.31 -8.65
N ILE A 81 -0.40 3.24 -7.90
CA ILE A 81 -0.78 4.57 -8.40
C ILE A 81 0.14 5.64 -7.85
N LEU A 82 0.34 5.63 -6.53
CA LEU A 82 1.13 6.63 -5.81
C LEU A 82 1.92 5.94 -4.70
N ILE A 83 3.18 6.34 -4.55
CA ILE A 83 4.01 5.93 -3.42
C ILE A 83 4.40 7.18 -2.64
N LEU A 84 4.13 7.16 -1.34
CA LEU A 84 4.46 8.23 -0.42
C LEU A 84 5.40 7.69 0.64
N ARG A 85 6.60 8.27 0.71
CA ARG A 85 7.55 7.98 1.78
C ARG A 85 7.11 8.70 3.04
N ASN A 86 7.06 7.99 4.17
CA ASN A 86 6.80 8.63 5.46
C ASN A 86 8.04 9.44 5.87
N PRO A 87 7.94 10.77 6.05
CA PRO A 87 9.03 11.56 6.61
C PRO A 87 9.17 11.19 8.09
N LYS A 88 10.09 10.28 8.38
CA LYS A 88 10.62 10.04 9.72
C LYS A 88 12.06 10.49 9.74
#